data_AF-E4ZH29-F1
#
_entry.id   AF-E4ZH29-F1
#
_cell.length_a   1.000
_cell.length_b   1.000
_cell.length_c   1.000
_cell.angle_alpha   90.00
_cell.angle_beta   90.00
_cell.angle_gamma   90.00
#
_symmetry.space_group_name_H-M   'P 1'
#
loop_
_entity.id
_entity.type
_entity.pdbx_description
1 polymer ?
#
loop_
_entity_poly.entity_id
_entity_poly.type
_entity_poly.pdbx_seq_one_letter_code
_entity_poly.pdbx_strand_id
1 'polypeptide(L)'
;MPPKSILKNSTTTVSTTDIPPGRKPANPRHLDVAIHHANILEDRKRVEAAVLDAIIMLMDFPLTPSANAKRPSPSDAQLFIDKLNIFQPADYDALIEERNLTDKCGYALCSNPKQKARSTARKQFIDTDHGVEIVDRKVLEVWCSSDCARRALYVKVQLKEEPAWLRQGGFADKIELMVDNTEEHDNALPLPLKKEEDQSTNAQDDDVSAAWAAQEEAMAELALERGEQPGQFTKANPGLVKEDIMERATSNAPPKPPTLVAQDMDNTTMAIEGHVPRIDRKRNDDDEDEEDAQDWDKHLPG
;
A
#
# COMPACT_ATOMS: atom_id res chain seq x y z
N MET A 1 80.69 5.06 -14.57
CA MET A 1 79.44 5.13 -15.36
C MET A 1 78.77 3.77 -15.31
N PRO A 2 77.64 3.61 -14.61
CA PRO A 2 76.93 2.32 -14.52
C PRO A 2 76.05 2.08 -15.76
N PRO A 3 75.83 0.82 -16.19
CA PRO A 3 75.02 0.51 -17.36
C PRO A 3 73.52 0.67 -17.08
N LYS A 4 72.78 1.17 -18.08
CA LYS A 4 71.32 1.39 -18.05
C LYS A 4 70.58 0.05 -18.14
N SER A 5 69.54 -0.14 -17.32
CA SER A 5 68.67 -1.31 -17.38
C SER A 5 67.74 -1.26 -18.61
N ILE A 6 67.49 -2.42 -19.23
CA ILE A 6 66.65 -2.59 -20.43
C ILE A 6 65.29 -3.23 -20.05
N LEU A 7 64.96 -3.30 -18.76
CA LEU A 7 63.65 -3.78 -18.31
C LEU A 7 62.62 -2.68 -18.51
N LYS A 8 61.88 -2.82 -19.60
CA LYS A 8 60.69 -2.04 -19.92
C LYS A 8 59.68 -2.23 -18.78
N ASN A 9 59.45 -1.19 -17.99
CA ASN A 9 58.41 -1.19 -16.96
C ASN A 9 57.07 -1.47 -17.64
N SER A 10 56.57 -2.69 -17.46
CA SER A 10 55.17 -3.01 -17.73
C SER A 10 54.34 -2.28 -16.68
N THR A 11 53.89 -1.08 -17.02
CA THR A 11 52.70 -0.51 -16.40
C THR A 11 51.62 -1.57 -16.49
N THR A 12 51.20 -2.09 -15.34
CA THR A 12 50.09 -3.04 -15.20
C THR A 12 48.82 -2.37 -15.69
N THR A 13 48.61 -2.39 -17.01
CA THR A 13 47.28 -2.32 -17.61
C THR A 13 46.58 -3.60 -17.21
N VAL A 14 45.59 -3.44 -16.31
CA VAL A 14 44.64 -4.49 -15.95
C VAL A 14 44.05 -5.03 -17.26
N SER A 15 44.43 -6.26 -17.59
CA SER A 15 43.96 -6.97 -18.78
C SER A 15 42.46 -7.22 -18.65
N THR A 16 41.68 -6.42 -19.39
CA THR A 16 40.37 -6.82 -19.89
C THR A 16 40.58 -7.86 -20.99
N THR A 17 40.73 -9.12 -20.61
CA THR A 17 40.69 -10.26 -21.53
C THR A 17 39.62 -11.22 -21.04
N ASP A 18 38.42 -11.03 -21.56
CA ASP A 18 37.49 -12.09 -21.98
C ASP A 18 36.19 -11.43 -22.50
N ILE A 19 36.25 -10.86 -23.71
CA ILE A 19 35.05 -10.43 -24.45
C ILE A 19 35.09 -11.13 -25.82
N PRO A 20 34.10 -11.97 -26.15
CA PRO A 20 34.01 -12.60 -27.46
C PRO A 20 33.87 -11.54 -28.58
N PRO A 21 34.46 -11.77 -29.76
CA PRO A 21 34.56 -10.75 -30.81
C PRO A 21 33.16 -10.44 -31.39
N GLY A 22 32.66 -9.22 -31.16
CA GLY A 22 31.43 -8.72 -31.80
C GLY A 22 30.53 -7.82 -30.95
N ARG A 23 30.78 -7.64 -29.65
CA ARG A 23 29.98 -6.73 -28.81
C ARG A 23 30.64 -5.36 -28.71
N LYS A 24 29.94 -4.31 -29.14
CA LYS A 24 30.33 -2.91 -28.89
C LYS A 24 30.47 -2.73 -27.36
N PRO A 25 31.46 -1.95 -26.87
CA PRO A 25 31.56 -1.67 -25.43
C PRO A 25 30.24 -1.06 -24.96
N ALA A 26 29.69 -1.59 -23.87
CA ALA A 26 28.43 -1.09 -23.32
C ALA A 26 28.60 0.40 -22.97
N ASN A 27 27.63 1.23 -23.34
CA ASN A 27 27.66 2.65 -23.01
C ASN A 27 27.84 2.81 -21.50
N PRO A 28 28.80 3.63 -21.02
CA PRO A 28 29.06 3.78 -19.58
C PRO A 28 27.81 4.23 -18.82
N ARG A 29 26.99 5.11 -19.42
CA ARG A 29 25.68 5.50 -18.87
C ARG A 29 24.72 4.33 -18.66
N HIS A 30 24.70 3.36 -19.57
CA HIS A 30 23.82 2.19 -19.43
C HIS A 30 24.34 1.25 -18.34
N LEU A 31 25.65 1.17 -18.16
CA LEU A 31 26.28 0.43 -17.06
C LEU A 31 25.91 1.08 -15.72
N ASP A 32 26.05 2.40 -15.59
CA ASP A 32 25.73 3.12 -14.35
C ASP A 32 24.25 2.95 -13.97
N VAL A 33 23.34 3.06 -14.95
CA VAL A 33 21.91 2.80 -14.76
C VAL A 33 21.66 1.34 -14.35
N ALA A 34 22.32 0.39 -14.99
CA ALA A 34 22.19 -1.03 -14.64
C ALA A 34 22.67 -1.31 -13.21
N ILE A 35 23.78 -0.70 -12.77
CA ILE A 35 24.27 -0.80 -11.39
C ILE A 35 23.26 -0.19 -10.42
N HIS A 36 22.72 0.99 -10.73
CA HIS A 36 21.72 1.63 -9.88
C HIS A 36 20.48 0.74 -9.68
N HIS A 37 19.93 0.17 -10.75
CA HIS A 37 18.81 -0.78 -10.63
C HIS A 37 19.22 -2.08 -9.92
N ALA A 38 20.44 -2.56 -10.11
CA ALA A 38 20.94 -3.73 -9.39
C ALA A 38 20.97 -3.49 -7.88
N ASN A 39 21.43 -2.31 -7.44
CA ASN A 39 21.46 -1.94 -6.03
C ASN A 39 20.04 -1.85 -5.44
N ILE A 40 19.09 -1.23 -6.15
CA ILE A 40 17.68 -1.18 -5.70
C ILE A 40 17.10 -2.59 -5.51
N LEU A 41 17.40 -3.50 -6.44
CA LEU A 41 16.94 -4.89 -6.35
C LEU A 41 17.62 -5.65 -5.20
N GLU A 42 18.89 -5.37 -4.94
CA GLU A 42 19.62 -5.92 -3.79
C GLU A 42 19.02 -5.43 -2.47
N ASP A 43 18.76 -4.12 -2.35
CA ASP A 43 18.14 -3.51 -1.18
C ASP A 43 16.74 -4.09 -0.92
N ARG A 44 15.93 -4.24 -1.97
CA ARG A 44 14.61 -4.88 -1.87
C ARG A 44 14.72 -6.30 -1.32
N LYS A 45 15.61 -7.13 -1.90
CA LYS A 45 15.81 -8.51 -1.44
C LYS A 45 16.31 -8.57 -0.01
N ARG A 46 17.19 -7.64 0.38
CA ARG A 46 17.71 -7.54 1.74
C ARG A 46 16.60 -7.24 2.75
N VAL A 47 15.68 -6.34 2.40
CA VAL A 47 14.53 -6.01 3.25
C VAL A 47 13.55 -7.18 3.32
N GLU A 48 13.22 -7.81 2.19
CA GLU A 48 12.35 -8.99 2.16
C GLU A 48 12.93 -10.14 3.02
N ALA A 49 14.24 -10.38 2.96
CA ALA A 49 14.91 -11.35 3.83
C ALA A 49 14.81 -10.96 5.32
N ALA A 50 14.99 -9.68 5.65
CA ALA A 50 14.89 -9.18 7.02
C ALA A 50 13.47 -9.32 7.60
N VAL A 51 12.42 -9.14 6.79
CA VAL A 51 11.02 -9.38 7.18
C VAL A 51 10.81 -10.86 7.52
N LEU A 52 11.29 -11.77 6.66
CA LEU A 52 11.18 -13.20 6.90
C LEU A 52 11.91 -13.63 8.18
N ASP A 53 13.14 -13.14 8.39
CA ASP A 53 13.90 -13.42 9.61
C ASP A 53 13.18 -12.90 10.86
N ALA A 54 12.52 -11.74 10.74
CA ALA A 54 11.71 -11.19 11.82
C ALA A 54 10.46 -12.04 12.10
N ILE A 55 9.76 -12.53 11.07
CA ILE A 55 8.64 -13.47 11.25
C ILE A 55 9.11 -14.73 11.98
N ILE A 56 10.23 -15.32 11.54
CA ILE A 56 10.81 -16.52 12.16
C ILE A 56 11.11 -16.27 13.64
N MET A 57 11.74 -15.15 13.96
CA MET A 57 12.00 -14.80 15.37
C MET A 57 10.70 -14.63 16.17
N LEU A 58 9.70 -13.92 15.63
CA LEU A 58 8.45 -13.61 16.34
C LEU A 58 7.51 -14.83 16.50
N MET A 59 7.70 -15.91 15.74
CA MET A 59 7.00 -17.18 15.97
C MET A 59 7.34 -17.81 17.33
N ASP A 60 8.58 -17.65 17.79
CA ASP A 60 9.06 -18.25 19.04
C ASP A 60 8.65 -17.45 20.28
N PHE A 61 8.24 -16.19 20.10
CA PHE A 61 7.77 -15.36 21.19
C PHE A 61 6.46 -15.87 21.82
N PRO A 62 6.25 -15.61 23.12
CA PRO A 62 7.19 -15.00 24.08
C PRO A 62 8.25 -15.99 24.58
N LEU A 63 9.46 -15.50 24.88
CA LEU A 63 10.58 -16.33 25.38
C LEU A 63 10.25 -16.98 26.74
N THR A 64 9.39 -16.35 27.53
CA THR A 64 8.89 -16.89 28.78
C THR A 64 7.48 -17.48 28.62
N PRO A 65 7.25 -18.75 28.98
CA PRO A 65 5.97 -19.43 28.75
C PRO A 65 4.82 -18.91 29.64
N SER A 66 5.11 -18.18 30.70
CA SER A 66 4.12 -17.57 31.60
C SER A 66 3.88 -16.07 31.33
N ALA A 67 4.32 -15.56 30.18
CA ALA A 67 4.10 -14.16 29.82
C ALA A 67 2.61 -13.84 29.69
N ASN A 68 2.18 -12.77 30.36
CA ASN A 68 0.82 -12.28 30.25
C ASN A 68 0.72 -11.37 29.02
N ALA A 69 -0.21 -11.67 28.10
CA ALA A 69 -0.46 -10.85 26.92
C ALA A 69 -0.82 -9.39 27.27
N LYS A 70 -1.41 -9.17 28.45
CA LYS A 70 -1.78 -7.83 28.94
C LYS A 70 -0.59 -6.98 29.37
N ARG A 71 0.44 -7.63 29.89
CA ARG A 71 1.61 -7.01 30.48
C ARG A 71 2.85 -7.79 30.04
N PRO A 72 3.27 -7.62 28.77
CA PRO A 72 4.44 -8.30 28.23
C PRO A 72 5.69 -7.89 29.01
N SER A 73 6.72 -8.73 28.95
CA SER A 73 8.03 -8.35 29.48
C SER A 73 8.55 -7.13 28.71
N PRO A 74 9.21 -6.16 29.36
CA PRO A 74 9.66 -4.95 28.67
C PRO A 74 10.68 -5.26 27.58
N SER A 75 11.50 -6.30 27.75
CA SER A 75 12.45 -6.75 26.73
C SER A 75 11.74 -7.30 25.49
N ASP A 76 10.71 -8.14 25.69
CA ASP A 76 9.99 -8.75 24.56
C ASP A 76 9.15 -7.71 23.82
N ALA A 77 8.56 -6.76 24.55
CA ALA A 77 7.79 -5.67 23.97
C ALA A 77 8.65 -4.76 23.07
N GLN A 78 9.84 -4.38 23.53
CA GLN A 78 10.77 -3.56 22.76
C GLN A 78 11.25 -4.30 21.50
N LEU A 79 11.67 -5.56 21.66
CA LEU A 79 12.12 -6.36 20.52
C LEU A 79 11.00 -6.59 19.51
N PHE A 80 9.76 -6.81 19.98
CA PHE A 80 8.59 -6.91 19.12
C PHE A 80 8.37 -5.62 18.31
N ILE A 81 8.39 -4.44 18.96
CA ILE A 81 8.25 -3.14 18.28
C ILE A 81 9.36 -2.93 17.25
N ASP A 82 10.61 -3.21 17.62
CA ASP A 82 11.76 -3.06 16.72
C ASP A 82 11.62 -3.89 15.44
N LYS A 83 11.07 -5.10 15.54
CA LYS A 83 10.85 -5.99 14.39
C LYS A 83 9.67 -5.56 13.54
N LEU A 84 8.60 -5.04 14.16
CA LEU A 84 7.43 -4.55 13.45
C LEU A 84 7.68 -3.29 12.62
N ASN A 85 8.74 -2.53 12.89
CA ASN A 85 9.08 -1.33 12.12
C ASN A 85 9.27 -1.58 10.62
N ILE A 86 9.60 -2.81 10.22
CA ILE A 86 9.81 -3.20 8.81
C ILE A 86 8.53 -3.82 8.21
N PHE A 87 7.52 -4.12 9.03
CA PHE A 87 6.34 -4.89 8.60
C PHE A 87 5.36 -4.03 7.80
N GLN A 88 4.68 -4.68 6.86
CA GLN A 88 3.40 -4.27 6.31
C GLN A 88 2.25 -4.98 7.05
N PRO A 89 1.00 -4.49 6.95
CA PRO A 89 -0.16 -5.21 7.47
C PRO A 89 -0.29 -6.65 6.95
N ALA A 90 0.13 -6.91 5.70
CA ALA A 90 0.15 -8.24 5.12
C ALA A 90 1.20 -9.17 5.76
N ASP A 91 2.38 -8.65 6.09
CA ASP A 91 3.42 -9.42 6.80
C ASP A 91 2.98 -9.78 8.22
N TYR A 92 2.21 -8.88 8.85
CA TYR A 92 1.62 -9.14 10.15
C TYR A 92 0.55 -10.25 10.09
N ASP A 93 -0.27 -10.28 9.03
CA ASP A 93 -1.21 -11.38 8.80
C ASP A 93 -0.47 -12.71 8.57
N ALA A 94 0.64 -12.71 7.81
CA ALA A 94 1.49 -13.88 7.65
C ALA A 94 2.06 -14.36 8.99
N LEU A 95 2.55 -13.46 9.85
CA LEU A 95 2.99 -13.81 11.20
C LEU A 95 1.88 -14.49 12.02
N ILE A 96 0.65 -13.98 11.94
CA ILE A 96 -0.51 -14.58 12.61
C ILE A 96 -0.77 -15.99 12.09
N GLU A 97 -0.73 -16.19 10.77
CA GLU A 97 -0.93 -17.50 10.15
C GLU A 97 0.14 -18.52 10.56
N GLU A 98 1.42 -18.15 10.53
CA GLU A 98 2.53 -19.00 10.93
C GLU A 98 2.43 -19.42 12.41
N ARG A 99 2.03 -18.49 13.29
CA ARG A 99 1.78 -18.80 14.70
C ARG A 99 0.60 -19.73 14.89
N ASN A 100 -0.47 -19.55 14.11
CA ASN A 100 -1.63 -20.43 14.13
C ASN A 100 -1.27 -21.85 13.69
N LEU A 101 -0.34 -22.03 12.74
CA LEU A 101 0.15 -23.36 12.34
C LEU A 101 0.86 -24.08 13.50
N THR A 102 1.48 -23.31 14.40
CA THR A 102 2.16 -23.82 15.61
C THR A 102 1.21 -23.95 16.83
N ASP A 103 -0.10 -23.86 16.62
CA ASP A 103 -1.14 -23.92 17.67
C ASP A 103 -1.04 -22.81 18.76
N LYS A 104 -0.26 -21.75 18.51
CA LYS A 104 -0.15 -20.57 19.38
C LYS A 104 -1.21 -19.52 19.00
N CYS A 105 -1.56 -18.64 19.95
CA CYS A 105 -2.38 -17.46 19.67
C CYS A 105 -1.68 -16.54 18.65
N GLY A 106 -2.45 -15.95 17.73
CA GLY A 106 -1.95 -15.03 16.71
C GLY A 106 -1.22 -13.79 17.27
N TYR A 107 -1.50 -13.38 18.50
CA TYR A 107 -0.79 -12.28 19.13
C TYR A 107 0.61 -12.74 19.60
N ALA A 108 1.67 -12.15 19.03
CA ALA A 108 3.06 -12.59 19.24
C ALA A 108 3.50 -12.63 20.71
N LEU A 109 3.00 -11.69 21.53
CA LEU A 109 3.34 -11.56 22.95
C LEU A 109 2.51 -12.50 23.85
N CYS A 110 1.56 -13.26 23.30
CA CYS A 110 0.77 -14.23 24.05
C CYS A 110 1.43 -15.62 23.99
N SER A 111 1.64 -16.26 25.15
CA SER A 111 2.11 -17.65 25.24
C SER A 111 0.98 -18.68 25.12
N ASN A 112 -0.28 -18.26 25.22
CA ASN A 112 -1.41 -19.18 25.25
C ASN A 112 -1.64 -19.83 23.88
N PRO A 113 -2.12 -21.09 23.86
CA PRO A 113 -2.58 -21.71 22.62
C PRO A 113 -3.81 -21.00 22.08
N LYS A 114 -4.06 -21.15 20.78
CA LYS A 114 -5.28 -20.64 20.14
C LYS A 114 -6.52 -21.38 20.63
N GLN A 115 -7.68 -20.72 20.61
CA GLN A 115 -8.93 -21.35 20.98
C GLN A 115 -9.28 -22.44 19.94
N LYS A 116 -9.59 -23.65 20.40
CA LYS A 116 -10.07 -24.73 19.52
C LYS A 116 -11.58 -24.66 19.44
N ALA A 117 -12.11 -24.63 18.23
CA ALA A 117 -13.55 -24.55 18.05
C ALA A 117 -14.21 -25.85 18.53
N ARG A 118 -15.45 -25.78 19.05
CA ARG A 118 -16.14 -26.93 19.66
C ARG A 118 -16.43 -28.06 18.66
N SER A 119 -16.38 -27.75 17.37
CA SER A 119 -16.78 -28.64 16.27
C SER A 119 -15.84 -28.48 15.08
N THR A 120 -15.66 -29.56 14.33
CA THR A 120 -14.86 -29.58 13.09
C THR A 120 -15.55 -28.85 11.93
N ALA A 121 -16.80 -28.42 12.09
CA ALA A 121 -17.56 -27.69 11.08
C ALA A 121 -16.85 -26.39 10.64
N ARG A 122 -16.93 -26.08 9.34
CA ARG A 122 -16.30 -24.87 8.77
C ARG A 122 -16.91 -23.57 9.29
N LYS A 123 -18.21 -23.58 9.59
CA LYS A 123 -18.96 -22.47 10.15
C LYS A 123 -19.37 -22.80 11.58
N GLN A 124 -19.22 -21.85 12.47
CA GLN A 124 -19.53 -21.94 13.88
C GLN A 124 -20.59 -20.89 14.22
N PHE A 125 -21.50 -21.26 15.11
CA PHE A 125 -22.49 -20.35 15.66
C PHE A 125 -21.94 -19.78 16.95
N ILE A 126 -21.85 -18.46 17.04
CA ILE A 126 -21.49 -17.74 18.26
C ILE A 126 -22.74 -17.02 18.73
N ASP A 127 -23.02 -17.16 20.02
CA ASP A 127 -24.07 -16.39 20.67
C ASP A 127 -23.47 -15.06 21.12
N THR A 128 -23.88 -13.97 20.47
CA THR A 128 -23.47 -12.60 20.78
C THR A 128 -24.67 -11.87 21.38
N ASP A 129 -24.45 -10.76 22.10
CA ASP A 129 -25.55 -9.97 22.71
C ASP A 129 -26.59 -9.47 21.68
N HIS A 130 -26.23 -9.43 20.39
CA HIS A 130 -27.10 -9.06 19.26
C HIS A 130 -27.73 -10.26 18.52
N GLY A 131 -27.52 -11.48 19.01
CA GLY A 131 -28.04 -12.73 18.43
C GLY A 131 -26.95 -13.70 17.97
N VAL A 132 -27.38 -14.74 17.25
CA VAL A 132 -26.49 -15.80 16.77
C VAL A 132 -25.79 -15.37 15.47
N GLU A 133 -24.48 -15.17 15.53
CA GLU A 133 -23.65 -14.88 14.36
C GLU A 133 -22.99 -16.15 13.82
N ILE A 134 -22.98 -16.29 12.49
CA ILE A 134 -22.32 -17.40 11.80
C ILE A 134 -20.93 -16.95 11.39
N VAL A 135 -19.92 -17.38 12.14
CA VAL A 135 -18.52 -17.03 11.89
C VAL A 135 -17.76 -18.23 11.35
N ASP A 136 -16.82 -17.98 10.44
CA ASP A 136 -15.94 -19.02 9.96
C ASP A 136 -14.99 -19.50 11.07
N ARG A 137 -14.81 -20.82 11.15
CA ARG A 137 -13.94 -21.48 12.13
C ARG A 137 -12.53 -20.88 12.12
N LYS A 138 -12.01 -20.52 10.94
CA LYS A 138 -10.68 -19.93 10.79
C LYS A 138 -10.52 -18.66 11.62
N VAL A 139 -11.54 -17.80 11.67
CA VAL A 139 -11.50 -16.51 12.39
C VAL A 139 -11.47 -16.72 13.91
N LEU A 140 -12.18 -17.74 14.39
CA LEU A 140 -12.26 -18.05 15.82
C LEU A 140 -11.02 -18.77 16.34
N GLU A 141 -10.42 -19.61 15.51
CA GLU A 141 -9.23 -20.37 15.89
C GLU A 141 -7.94 -19.57 15.76
N VAL A 142 -7.99 -18.26 15.47
CA VAL A 142 -6.78 -17.41 15.44
C VAL A 142 -6.35 -16.97 16.84
N TRP A 143 -7.31 -16.72 17.73
CA TRP A 143 -7.06 -16.02 18.99
C TRP A 143 -7.36 -16.91 20.20
N CYS A 144 -6.71 -16.63 21.33
CA CYS A 144 -7.07 -17.26 22.62
C CYS A 144 -8.22 -16.52 23.32
N SER A 145 -8.41 -15.23 23.02
CA SER A 145 -9.46 -14.38 23.57
C SER A 145 -9.73 -13.18 22.66
N SER A 146 -10.91 -12.56 22.82
CA SER A 146 -11.26 -11.32 22.11
C SER A 146 -10.33 -10.15 22.46
N ASP A 147 -9.75 -10.15 23.66
CA ASP A 147 -8.76 -9.16 24.08
C ASP A 147 -7.46 -9.25 23.27
N CYS A 148 -6.97 -10.46 23.01
CA CYS A 148 -5.80 -10.66 22.17
C CYS A 148 -6.08 -10.28 20.71
N ALA A 149 -7.30 -10.54 20.22
CA ALA A 149 -7.72 -10.09 18.90
C ALA A 149 -7.67 -8.55 18.79
N ARG A 150 -8.24 -7.83 19.77
CA ARG A 150 -8.21 -6.36 19.80
C ARG A 150 -6.79 -5.81 19.85
N ARG A 151 -5.91 -6.36 20.70
CA ARG A 151 -4.50 -5.93 20.80
C ARG A 151 -3.74 -6.15 19.49
N ALA A 152 -3.93 -7.29 18.85
CA ALA A 152 -3.29 -7.58 17.58
C ALA A 152 -3.78 -6.66 16.47
N LEU A 153 -5.10 -6.39 16.42
CA LEU A 153 -5.67 -5.44 15.47
C LEU A 153 -5.20 -4.00 15.73
N TYR A 154 -5.05 -3.60 16.99
CA TYR A 154 -4.49 -2.29 17.36
C TYR A 154 -3.09 -2.08 16.79
N VAL A 155 -2.25 -3.12 16.87
CA VAL A 155 -0.91 -3.10 16.27
C VAL A 155 -0.99 -3.07 14.74
N LYS A 156 -1.86 -3.89 14.14
CA LYS A 156 -2.01 -3.98 12.68
C LYS A 156 -2.38 -2.64 12.04
N VAL A 157 -3.30 -1.89 12.65
CA VAL A 157 -3.78 -0.59 12.12
C VAL A 157 -2.69 0.49 12.16
N GLN A 158 -1.68 0.35 13.04
CA GLN A 158 -0.56 1.28 13.12
C GLN A 158 0.54 1.01 12.07
N LEU A 159 0.47 -0.11 11.33
CA LEU A 159 1.48 -0.47 10.34
C LEU A 159 1.25 0.27 9.01
N LYS A 160 2.33 0.75 8.39
CA LYS A 160 2.29 1.37 7.06
C LYS A 160 2.09 0.31 5.97
N GLU A 161 1.19 0.59 5.02
CA GLU A 161 1.02 -0.23 3.82
C GLU A 161 2.21 -0.13 2.86
N GLU A 162 2.97 0.96 2.91
CA GLU A 162 4.16 1.15 2.09
C GLU A 162 5.28 0.14 2.46
N PRO A 163 5.92 -0.53 1.50
CA PRO A 163 6.96 -1.51 1.78
C PRO A 163 8.21 -0.86 2.38
N ALA A 164 8.89 -1.58 3.27
CA ALA A 164 10.00 -1.00 4.03
C ALA A 164 11.22 -0.55 3.20
N TRP A 165 11.44 -1.10 1.99
CA TRP A 165 12.51 -0.62 1.10
C TRP A 165 12.21 0.73 0.43
N LEU A 166 10.95 1.17 0.43
CA LEU A 166 10.54 2.46 -0.14
C LEU A 166 10.51 3.58 0.91
N ARG A 167 10.47 3.21 2.20
CA ARG A 167 10.52 4.11 3.37
C ARG A 167 11.91 4.76 3.49
N GLN A 168 12.23 5.71 2.61
CA GLN A 168 13.45 6.50 2.69
C GLN A 168 13.38 7.42 3.92
N GLY A 169 14.31 7.26 4.87
CA GLY A 169 14.53 8.23 5.94
C GLY A 169 14.18 7.83 7.37
N GLY A 170 14.06 6.54 7.70
CA GLY A 170 14.17 6.07 9.09
C GLY A 170 13.12 6.56 10.09
N PHE A 171 12.09 7.29 9.65
CA PHE A 171 10.91 7.60 10.45
C PHE A 171 10.02 6.35 10.51
N ALA A 172 10.45 5.42 11.37
CA ALA A 172 9.55 4.42 11.91
C ALA A 172 8.55 5.15 12.81
N ASP A 173 7.27 5.04 12.50
CA ASP A 173 6.24 5.59 13.37
C ASP A 173 6.31 4.84 14.70
N LYS A 174 6.11 5.56 15.80
CA LYS A 174 6.16 4.97 17.12
C LYS A 174 4.96 4.02 17.27
N ILE A 175 5.20 2.73 17.10
CA ILE A 175 4.19 1.69 17.34
C ILE A 175 3.93 1.62 18.83
N GLU A 176 2.70 1.87 19.23
CA GLU A 176 2.25 1.76 20.61
C GLU A 176 1.55 0.42 20.82
N LEU A 177 1.88 -0.24 21.93
CA LEU A 177 1.20 -1.45 22.34
C LEU A 177 0.01 -1.07 23.22
N MET A 178 -1.14 -1.67 22.93
CA MET A 178 -2.31 -1.58 23.80
C MET A 178 -1.98 -2.24 25.14
N VAL A 179 -1.66 -1.42 26.14
CA VAL A 179 -1.54 -1.80 27.55
C VAL A 179 -2.78 -1.27 28.25
N ASP A 180 -3.51 -2.13 28.96
CA ASP A 180 -4.68 -1.72 29.74
C ASP A 180 -4.19 -0.93 30.97
N ASN A 181 -3.76 0.32 30.79
CA ASN A 181 -3.93 1.33 31.81
C ASN A 181 -5.41 1.73 31.69
N THR A 182 -6.24 1.20 32.59
CA THR A 182 -7.69 1.44 32.63
C THR A 182 -8.09 2.91 32.80
N GLU A 183 -7.13 3.84 32.82
CA GLU A 183 -7.32 5.26 33.16
C GLU A 183 -7.00 6.21 31.98
N GLU A 184 -6.34 5.76 30.91
CA GLU A 184 -5.81 6.68 29.87
C GLU A 184 -6.49 6.53 28.49
N HIS A 185 -7.16 5.41 28.20
CA HIS A 185 -7.68 5.11 26.86
C HIS A 185 -9.05 5.70 26.53
N ASP A 186 -9.73 6.32 27.49
CA ASP A 186 -10.96 7.08 27.20
C ASP A 186 -10.67 8.42 26.48
N ASN A 187 -9.39 8.80 26.33
CA ASN A 187 -9.00 10.11 25.80
C ASN A 187 -8.23 10.08 24.47
N ALA A 188 -7.93 8.90 23.89
CA ALA A 188 -7.00 8.80 22.75
C ALA A 188 -7.66 8.56 21.37
N LEU A 189 -8.98 8.42 21.30
CA LEU A 189 -9.70 8.36 20.01
C LEU A 189 -10.64 9.56 19.90
N PRO A 190 -10.39 10.51 18.98
CA PRO A 190 -11.40 11.47 18.56
C PRO A 190 -12.36 10.78 17.58
N LEU A 191 -12.98 9.69 18.02
CA LEU A 191 -14.21 9.20 17.42
C LEU A 191 -15.30 9.66 18.39
N PRO A 192 -16.21 10.57 17.99
CA PRO A 192 -17.36 10.88 18.80
C PRO A 192 -18.26 9.63 18.78
N LEU A 193 -18.00 8.71 19.70
CA LEU A 193 -18.97 7.75 20.15
C LEU A 193 -20.08 8.58 20.77
N LYS A 194 -21.16 8.75 20.01
CA LYS A 194 -22.41 9.38 20.42
C LYS A 194 -22.92 8.64 21.66
N LYS A 195 -22.49 9.10 22.83
CA LYS A 195 -23.07 8.74 24.11
C LYS A 195 -24.46 9.34 24.10
N GLU A 196 -25.46 8.47 24.17
CA GLU A 196 -26.82 8.87 24.50
C GLU A 196 -26.82 9.39 25.93
N GLU A 197 -26.61 10.70 26.08
CA GLU A 197 -26.97 11.42 27.29
C GLU A 197 -28.13 12.35 26.94
N ASP A 198 -29.32 11.87 27.32
CA ASP A 198 -30.48 12.71 27.56
C ASP A 198 -30.10 13.85 28.51
N GLN A 199 -30.03 15.07 28.00
CA GLN A 199 -30.69 16.27 28.55
C GLN A 199 -30.14 17.57 27.91
N SER A 200 -30.99 18.23 27.09
CA SER A 200 -31.11 19.68 26.89
C SER A 200 -29.81 20.50 26.67
N THR A 201 -29.62 21.17 25.54
CA THR A 201 -30.28 22.44 25.20
C THR A 201 -29.82 22.89 23.80
N ASN A 202 -30.72 23.57 23.06
CA ASN A 202 -30.66 24.15 21.70
C ASN A 202 -29.35 24.75 21.14
N ALA A 203 -28.20 24.71 21.81
CA ALA A 203 -27.01 25.45 21.41
C ALA A 203 -26.09 24.72 20.41
N GLN A 204 -26.10 23.38 20.33
CA GLN A 204 -25.20 22.63 19.44
C GLN A 204 -25.74 22.45 18.02
N ASP A 205 -27.06 22.44 17.83
CA ASP A 205 -27.67 22.36 16.50
C ASP A 205 -27.45 23.66 15.72
N ASP A 206 -27.36 24.80 16.40
CA ASP A 206 -27.10 26.12 15.80
C ASP A 206 -25.68 26.19 15.19
N ASP A 207 -24.66 25.66 15.88
CA ASP A 207 -23.27 25.64 15.39
C ASP A 207 -23.09 24.75 14.16
N VAL A 208 -23.73 23.58 14.16
CA VAL A 208 -23.70 22.68 12.99
C VAL A 208 -24.48 23.32 11.83
N SER A 209 -25.65 23.89 12.07
CA SER A 209 -26.44 24.56 11.04
C SER A 209 -25.69 25.76 10.43
N ALA A 210 -24.98 26.53 11.25
CA ALA A 210 -24.16 27.66 10.80
C ALA A 210 -22.97 27.19 9.93
N ALA A 211 -22.32 26.09 10.30
CA ALA A 211 -21.23 25.51 9.51
C ALA A 211 -21.71 25.03 8.13
N TRP A 212 -22.89 24.41 8.06
CA TRP A 212 -23.47 23.97 6.79
C TRP A 212 -23.92 25.15 5.92
N ALA A 213 -24.49 26.20 6.51
CA ALA A 213 -24.85 27.41 5.78
C ALA A 213 -23.63 28.14 5.20
N ALA A 214 -22.52 28.22 5.95
CA ALA A 214 -21.26 28.80 5.47
C ALA A 214 -20.65 28.00 4.32
N GLN A 215 -20.76 26.66 4.36
CA GLN A 215 -20.33 25.80 3.27
C GLN A 215 -21.19 25.98 2.01
N GLU A 216 -22.51 26.13 2.18
CA GLU A 216 -23.44 26.38 1.07
C GLU A 216 -23.19 27.74 0.41
N GLU A 217 -22.92 28.78 1.20
CA GLU A 217 -22.54 30.11 0.72
C GLU A 217 -21.22 30.08 -0.06
N ALA A 218 -20.18 29.43 0.47
CA ALA A 218 -18.90 29.27 -0.22
C ALA A 218 -19.01 28.48 -1.53
N MET A 219 -19.86 27.44 -1.57
CA MET A 219 -20.14 26.69 -2.79
C MET A 219 -20.91 27.55 -3.81
N ALA A 220 -21.84 28.38 -3.37
CA ALA A 220 -22.59 29.29 -4.24
C ALA A 220 -21.70 30.39 -4.83
N GLU A 221 -20.74 30.92 -4.07
CA GLU A 221 -19.75 31.88 -4.56
C GLU A 221 -18.85 31.28 -5.64
N LEU A 222 -18.30 30.08 -5.39
CA LEU A 222 -17.52 29.34 -6.41
C LEU A 222 -18.34 29.01 -7.66
N ALA A 223 -19.64 28.73 -7.51
CA ALA A 223 -20.53 28.49 -8.64
C ALA A 223 -20.72 29.77 -9.48
N LEU A 224 -20.86 30.93 -8.84
CA LEU A 224 -20.91 32.23 -9.52
C LEU A 224 -19.59 32.55 -10.25
N GLU A 225 -18.44 32.25 -9.64
CA GLU A 225 -17.13 32.39 -10.29
C GLU A 225 -17.00 31.48 -11.53
N ARG A 226 -17.61 30.29 -11.50
CA ARG A 226 -17.71 29.39 -12.66
C ARG A 226 -18.78 29.80 -13.68
N GLY A 227 -19.52 30.88 -13.42
CA GLY A 227 -20.57 31.39 -14.32
C GLY A 227 -21.90 30.62 -14.24
N GLU A 228 -22.12 29.84 -13.18
CA GLU A 228 -23.37 29.12 -12.93
C GLU A 228 -24.39 30.09 -12.31
N GLN A 229 -25.51 30.36 -13.00
CA GLN A 229 -26.58 31.22 -12.47
C GLN A 229 -27.53 30.43 -11.54
N PRO A 230 -27.87 30.97 -10.35
CA PRO A 230 -28.77 30.29 -9.41
C PRO A 230 -30.17 30.13 -10.03
N GLY A 231 -30.67 28.89 -10.03
CA GLY A 231 -31.92 28.49 -10.69
C GLY A 231 -31.74 27.74 -12.01
N GLN A 232 -30.51 27.62 -12.50
CA GLN A 232 -30.19 26.82 -13.69
C GLN A 232 -29.57 25.49 -13.26
N PHE A 233 -30.41 24.57 -12.79
CA PHE A 233 -30.01 23.18 -12.59
C PHE A 233 -29.50 22.62 -13.92
N THR A 234 -28.18 22.42 -13.98
CA THR A 234 -27.43 21.51 -14.86
C THR A 234 -28.16 21.05 -16.13
N LYS A 235 -28.43 22.00 -17.03
CA LYS A 235 -28.58 21.71 -18.46
C LYS A 235 -27.82 22.74 -19.27
N ALA A 236 -26.68 22.26 -19.77
CA ALA A 236 -25.93 22.76 -20.92
C ALA A 236 -25.06 24.01 -20.70
N ASN A 237 -23.79 23.76 -20.36
CA ASN A 237 -22.76 24.20 -21.29
C ASN A 237 -22.91 23.34 -22.55
N PRO A 238 -23.24 23.90 -23.73
CA PRO A 238 -23.45 23.12 -24.96
C PRO A 238 -22.17 22.45 -25.50
N GLY A 239 -21.04 22.57 -24.81
CA GLY A 239 -19.74 21.98 -25.18
C GLY A 239 -19.33 20.72 -24.41
N LEU A 240 -20.08 20.28 -23.38
CA LEU A 240 -19.77 19.04 -22.67
C LEU A 240 -20.82 17.95 -22.98
N VAL A 241 -20.28 16.76 -23.23
CA VAL A 241 -20.89 15.49 -23.63
C VAL A 241 -22.38 15.35 -23.24
N LYS A 242 -23.23 15.14 -24.25
CA LYS A 242 -24.60 14.66 -24.04
C LYS A 242 -24.54 13.18 -23.69
N GLU A 243 -24.71 12.84 -22.43
CA GLU A 243 -24.85 11.45 -22.00
C GLU A 243 -26.25 10.95 -22.35
N ASP A 244 -26.35 10.19 -23.44
CA ASP A 244 -27.57 9.48 -23.79
C ASP A 244 -27.52 8.10 -23.13
N ILE A 245 -28.00 8.02 -21.89
CA ILE A 245 -28.03 6.78 -21.12
C ILE A 245 -29.19 5.93 -21.63
N MET A 246 -28.90 4.99 -22.52
CA MET A 246 -29.85 3.93 -22.91
C MET A 246 -29.58 2.66 -22.10
N GLU A 247 -30.60 2.15 -21.44
CA GLU A 247 -30.56 0.83 -20.83
C GLU A 247 -30.45 -0.26 -21.92
N ARG A 248 -29.55 -1.22 -21.71
CA ARG A 248 -29.37 -2.35 -22.62
C ARG A 248 -30.53 -3.32 -22.43
N ALA A 249 -31.45 -3.36 -23.38
CA ALA A 249 -32.55 -4.33 -23.38
C ALA A 249 -32.00 -5.77 -23.25
N THR A 250 -32.51 -6.50 -22.25
CA THR A 250 -32.19 -7.91 -22.02
C THR A 250 -32.78 -8.75 -23.15
N SER A 251 -31.92 -9.25 -24.04
CA SER A 251 -32.32 -10.21 -25.06
C SER A 251 -32.21 -11.63 -24.53
N ASN A 252 -33.27 -12.43 -24.67
CA ASN A 252 -33.30 -13.86 -24.33
C ASN A 252 -32.64 -14.73 -25.42
N ALA A 253 -31.75 -14.17 -26.25
CA ALA A 253 -31.06 -14.91 -27.30
C ALA A 253 -29.76 -15.53 -26.76
N PRO A 254 -29.40 -16.77 -27.14
CA PRO A 254 -28.14 -17.37 -26.73
C PRO A 254 -26.96 -16.53 -27.24
N PRO A 255 -25.92 -16.29 -26.41
CA PRO A 255 -24.78 -15.48 -26.79
C PRO A 255 -24.06 -16.13 -27.98
N LYS A 256 -23.94 -15.40 -29.09
CA LYS A 256 -23.10 -15.84 -30.21
C LYS A 256 -21.64 -15.73 -29.81
N PRO A 257 -20.80 -16.75 -30.08
CA PRO A 257 -19.36 -16.65 -29.84
C PRO A 257 -18.78 -15.51 -30.70
N PRO A 258 -17.79 -14.76 -30.19
CA PRO A 258 -17.13 -13.71 -30.95
C PRO A 258 -16.41 -14.32 -32.15
N THR A 259 -16.87 -13.98 -33.35
CA THR A 259 -16.18 -14.33 -34.59
C THR A 259 -15.14 -13.24 -34.86
N LEU A 260 -13.88 -13.64 -35.07
CA LEU A 260 -12.85 -12.72 -35.57
C LEU A 260 -13.28 -12.21 -36.95
N VAL A 261 -13.69 -10.95 -37.02
CA VAL A 261 -13.96 -10.26 -38.28
C VAL A 261 -12.61 -10.05 -38.95
N ALA A 262 -12.33 -10.80 -40.01
CA ALA A 262 -11.15 -10.68 -40.85
C ALA A 262 -11.25 -9.48 -41.80
N GLN A 263 -11.62 -8.32 -41.28
CA GLN A 263 -11.54 -7.04 -41.99
C GLN A 263 -10.78 -6.06 -41.09
N ASP A 264 -9.66 -5.58 -41.62
CA ASP A 264 -8.75 -4.57 -41.07
C ASP A 264 -7.80 -5.02 -39.95
N MET A 265 -6.99 -6.04 -40.27
CA MET A 265 -5.93 -6.59 -39.41
C MET A 265 -4.60 -5.80 -39.40
N ASP A 266 -4.50 -4.68 -40.12
CA ASP A 266 -3.22 -3.97 -40.25
C ASP A 266 -3.00 -2.86 -39.20
N ASN A 267 -4.05 -2.33 -38.56
CA ASN A 267 -3.90 -1.19 -37.63
C ASN A 267 -4.26 -1.47 -36.16
N THR A 268 -4.94 -2.59 -35.86
CA THR A 268 -5.45 -2.83 -34.49
C THR A 268 -4.38 -3.38 -33.54
N THR A 269 -3.39 -4.10 -34.06
CA THR A 269 -2.26 -4.64 -33.27
C THR A 269 -1.21 -3.60 -32.91
N MET A 270 -1.26 -2.40 -33.51
CA MET A 270 -0.35 -1.28 -33.26
C MET A 270 -0.96 -0.18 -32.38
N ALA A 271 -2.18 -0.38 -31.88
CA ALA A 271 -2.85 0.58 -31.01
C ALA A 271 -2.36 0.43 -29.56
N ILE A 272 -1.75 1.47 -29.01
CA ILE A 272 -1.49 1.59 -27.57
C ILE A 272 -2.64 2.44 -27.02
N GLU A 273 -3.49 1.86 -26.18
CA GLU A 273 -4.60 2.57 -25.52
C GLU A 273 -5.53 3.34 -26.49
N GLY A 274 -5.78 2.77 -27.68
CA GLY A 274 -6.64 3.38 -28.70
C GLY A 274 -5.97 4.43 -29.58
N HIS A 275 -4.69 4.73 -29.36
CA HIS A 275 -3.89 5.60 -30.23
C HIS A 275 -2.98 4.76 -31.14
N VAL A 276 -3.07 4.97 -32.45
CA VAL A 276 -2.20 4.32 -33.45
C VAL A 276 -1.13 5.32 -33.90
N PRO A 277 0.15 5.12 -33.55
CA PRO A 277 1.23 6.02 -33.95
C PRO A 277 1.39 6.06 -35.47
N ARG A 278 1.48 7.27 -36.04
CA ARG A 278 1.77 7.47 -37.47
C ARG A 278 3.27 7.34 -37.72
N ILE A 279 3.67 6.24 -38.34
CA ILE A 279 5.09 5.92 -38.62
C ILE A 279 5.67 6.77 -39.76
N ASP A 280 4.84 7.30 -40.66
CA ASP A 280 5.29 8.14 -41.78
C ASP A 280 4.88 9.61 -41.59
N ARG A 281 5.61 10.35 -40.76
CA ARG A 281 5.71 11.81 -40.93
C ARG A 281 6.79 12.08 -41.97
N LYS A 282 6.37 12.49 -43.17
CA LYS A 282 7.28 13.07 -44.16
C LYS A 282 7.93 14.30 -43.52
N ARG A 283 9.23 14.22 -43.28
CA ARG A 283 10.06 15.35 -42.86
C ARG A 283 9.96 16.41 -43.96
N ASN A 284 9.16 17.44 -43.74
CA ASN A 284 9.30 18.67 -44.50
C ASN A 284 10.49 19.39 -43.86
N ASP A 285 11.50 19.68 -44.66
CA ASP A 285 12.73 20.37 -44.23
C ASP A 285 12.52 21.89 -44.09
N ASP A 286 11.34 22.35 -43.64
CA ASP A 286 10.98 23.79 -43.53
C ASP A 286 10.27 24.13 -42.21
N ASP A 287 10.51 23.40 -41.13
CA ASP A 287 10.11 23.85 -39.78
C ASP A 287 11.39 24.14 -38.97
N GLU A 288 11.81 25.41 -39.05
CA GLU A 288 12.81 26.05 -38.20
C GLU A 288 12.35 26.03 -36.74
N ASP A 289 13.20 25.47 -35.86
CA ASP A 289 13.45 25.86 -34.47
C ASP A 289 12.28 26.33 -33.58
N GLU A 290 11.69 25.43 -32.79
CA GLU A 290 11.32 25.74 -31.39
C GLU A 290 11.73 24.57 -30.47
N GLU A 291 12.83 24.78 -29.74
CA GLU A 291 13.34 23.92 -28.68
C GLU A 291 12.36 23.92 -27.48
N ASP A 292 11.41 22.98 -27.45
CA ASP A 292 10.65 22.69 -26.21
C ASP A 292 11.51 21.87 -25.23
N ALA A 293 12.57 22.52 -24.73
CA ALA A 293 13.46 22.03 -23.70
C ALA A 293 13.08 22.59 -22.32
N GLN A 294 11.80 22.56 -21.93
CA GLN A 294 11.38 22.94 -20.58
C GLN A 294 10.10 22.22 -20.16
N ASP A 295 10.19 21.05 -19.50
CA ASP A 295 9.20 20.70 -18.45
C ASP A 295 9.54 19.53 -17.49
N TRP A 296 10.82 19.23 -17.21
CA TRP A 296 11.14 18.12 -16.27
C TRP A 296 11.72 18.54 -14.92
N ASP A 297 11.97 19.84 -14.70
CA ASP A 297 12.76 20.30 -13.54
C ASP A 297 11.96 21.12 -12.50
N LYS A 298 10.62 21.07 -12.52
CA LYS A 298 9.77 21.92 -11.66
C LYS A 298 9.18 21.23 -10.41
N HIS A 299 9.55 19.98 -10.14
CA HIS A 299 9.06 19.25 -8.96
C HIS A 299 10.18 18.58 -8.16
N LEU A 300 11.08 19.38 -7.60
CA LEU A 300 11.86 18.99 -6.42
C LEU A 300 11.79 20.12 -5.38
N PRO A 301 11.20 19.88 -4.20
CA PRO A 301 11.26 20.83 -3.10
C PRO A 301 12.67 20.83 -2.48
N GLY A 302 13.24 22.04 -2.37
CA GLY A 302 14.31 22.32 -1.40
C GLY A 302 13.76 22.52 0.00
#